data_AF-A0A814SI92-F1
#
_entry.id   AF-A0A814SI92-F1
#
_cell.length_a   1.000
_cell.length_b   1.000
_cell.length_c   1.000
_cell.angle_alpha   90.00
_cell.angle_beta   90.00
_cell.angle_gamma   90.00
#
_symmetry.space_group_name_H-M   'P 1'
#
loop_
_entity.id
_entity.type
_entity.pdbx_description
1 polymer ?
#
loop_
_entity_poly.entity_id
_entity_poly.type
_entity_poly.pdbx_seq_one_letter_code
_entity_poly.pdbx_strand_id
1 'polypeptide(L)'
;MRAMTIFDILMLYGWNIDHYVSSIHGFTFSKRAIPLCKFFSFLNYFAPQSSAWLRVFISLDRYLSLSRLHRTWFGKSKNILIIIACIMIILLLLNFHIFIVVCYYKPNGTISIGSWAYVFYPTWDYVNLAVYNCAPFILMVTFNTGVIYHLIRLRKTSTIQNSRIQHRSISITLVITTSLFLIMTIPATVGYAFFSTASSTILHLLDAFLYIYHVLSFPLYMITFDEFRRDFFAMITCKTNNQRGATQIQTVTVPNTLNTKP
;
A
#
# COMPACT_ATOMS: atom_id res chain seq x y z
N MET A 1 -1.94 -5.72 4.00
CA MET A 1 -0.52 -6.02 3.72
C MET A 1 -0.34 -6.78 2.40
N ARG A 2 -0.90 -7.99 2.22
CA ARG A 2 -0.77 -8.77 0.97
C ARG A 2 -1.10 -7.97 -0.31
N ALA A 3 -2.27 -7.34 -0.35
CA ALA A 3 -2.69 -6.53 -1.49
C ALA A 3 -1.70 -5.38 -1.79
N MET A 4 -1.21 -4.70 -0.76
CA MET A 4 -0.23 -3.62 -0.90
C MET A 4 1.08 -4.12 -1.50
N THR A 5 1.57 -5.29 -1.10
CA THR A 5 2.77 -5.89 -1.70
C THR A 5 2.58 -6.21 -3.18
N ILE A 6 1.40 -6.70 -3.56
CA ILE A 6 1.07 -6.96 -4.97
C ILE A 6 1.13 -5.65 -5.77
N PHE A 7 0.57 -4.55 -5.23
CA PHE A 7 0.63 -3.25 -5.90
C PHE A 7 2.05 -2.67 -5.95
N ASP A 8 2.83 -2.78 -4.87
CA ASP A 8 4.24 -2.36 -4.87
C ASP A 8 5.06 -3.11 -5.94
N ILE A 9 4.81 -4.41 -6.13
CA ILE A 9 5.45 -5.21 -7.21
C ILE A 9 4.94 -4.79 -8.59
N LEU A 10 3.63 -4.57 -8.74
CA LEU A 10 3.02 -4.18 -10.02
C LEU A 10 3.57 -2.84 -10.51
N MET A 11 3.82 -1.90 -9.60
CA MET A 11 4.50 -0.63 -9.91
C MET A 11 5.90 -0.82 -10.46
N LEU A 12 6.69 -1.72 -9.85
CA LEU A 12 8.04 -2.04 -10.34
C LEU A 12 8.01 -2.65 -11.73
N TYR A 13 7.02 -3.49 -12.02
CA TYR A 13 6.87 -4.14 -13.31
C TYR A 13 6.57 -3.12 -14.41
N GLY A 14 5.63 -2.19 -14.18
CA GLY A 14 5.20 -1.22 -15.19
C GLY A 14 6.33 -0.32 -15.70
N TRP A 15 7.12 0.24 -14.78
CA TRP A 15 8.17 1.20 -15.14
C TRP A 15 9.49 0.56 -15.57
N ASN A 16 9.99 -0.41 -14.79
CA ASN A 16 11.32 -0.98 -15.03
C ASN A 16 11.37 -1.76 -16.34
N ILE A 17 10.25 -2.35 -16.76
CA ILE A 17 10.21 -3.09 -18.03
C ILE A 17 10.30 -2.15 -19.21
N ASP A 18 9.61 -1.01 -19.16
CA ASP A 18 9.69 -0.03 -20.26
C ASP A 18 11.10 0.56 -20.35
N HIS A 19 11.73 0.87 -19.20
CA HIS A 19 13.12 1.34 -19.17
C HIS A 19 14.12 0.27 -19.62
N TYR A 20 14.00 -0.96 -19.13
CA TYR A 20 14.89 -2.06 -19.50
C TYR A 20 14.81 -2.35 -21.00
N VAL A 21 13.61 -2.48 -21.55
CA VAL A 21 13.43 -2.79 -22.98
C VAL A 21 13.81 -1.60 -23.85
N SER A 22 13.57 -0.36 -23.41
CA SER A 22 14.07 0.81 -24.11
C SER A 22 15.59 0.83 -24.18
N SER A 23 16.28 0.45 -23.10
CA SER A 23 17.74 0.47 -23.06
C SER A 23 18.38 -0.65 -23.86
N ILE A 24 17.81 -1.86 -23.85
CA ILE A 24 18.41 -3.04 -24.48
C ILE A 24 17.95 -3.20 -25.94
N HIS A 25 16.67 -2.99 -26.21
CA HIS A 25 16.07 -3.29 -27.51
C HIS A 25 15.71 -2.05 -28.33
N GLY A 26 15.90 -0.85 -27.78
CA GLY A 26 15.64 0.42 -28.49
C GLY A 26 14.16 0.72 -28.74
N PHE A 27 13.24 -0.05 -28.15
CA PHE A 27 11.80 0.18 -28.24
C PHE A 27 11.16 0.25 -26.85
N THR A 28 10.03 0.94 -26.74
CA THR A 28 9.22 1.01 -25.52
C THR A 28 7.91 0.27 -25.76
N PHE A 29 7.46 -0.52 -24.80
CA PHE A 29 6.19 -1.23 -24.89
C PHE A 29 5.04 -0.24 -25.04
N SER A 30 5.16 0.89 -24.35
CA SER A 30 4.21 2.01 -24.39
C SER A 30 4.08 2.62 -25.80
N LYS A 31 5.06 2.45 -26.70
CA LYS A 31 5.02 2.98 -28.07
C LYS A 31 4.69 1.93 -29.14
N ARG A 32 4.50 0.66 -28.76
CA ARG A 32 4.23 -0.43 -29.70
C ARG A 32 2.75 -0.56 -30.07
N ALA A 33 1.86 -0.41 -29.09
CA ALA A 33 0.43 -0.54 -29.29
C ALA A 33 -0.35 0.40 -28.36
N ILE A 34 -1.40 1.05 -28.87
CA ILE A 34 -2.24 1.96 -28.09
C ILE A 34 -2.88 1.27 -26.87
N PRO A 35 -3.44 0.04 -26.98
CA PRO A 35 -4.00 -0.64 -25.81
C PRO A 35 -2.97 -0.87 -24.71
N LEU A 36 -1.73 -1.19 -25.09
CA LEU A 36 -0.63 -1.43 -24.16
C LEU A 36 -0.20 -0.13 -23.47
N CYS A 37 -0.08 0.95 -24.25
CA CYS A 37 0.19 2.30 -23.75
C CYS A 37 -0.85 2.75 -22.71
N LYS A 38 -2.13 2.57 -23.02
CA LYS A 38 -3.25 2.92 -22.13
C LYS A 38 -3.22 2.09 -20.84
N PHE A 39 -2.98 0.79 -20.96
CA PHE A 39 -2.90 -0.11 -19.82
C PHE A 39 -1.74 0.24 -18.87
N PHE A 40 -0.52 0.41 -19.38
CA PHE A 40 0.62 0.78 -18.55
C PHE A 40 0.48 2.19 -17.96
N SER A 41 -0.04 3.14 -18.74
CA SER A 41 -0.35 4.49 -18.22
C SER A 41 -1.34 4.39 -17.07
N PHE A 42 -2.45 3.67 -17.22
CA PHE A 42 -3.41 3.45 -16.14
C PHE A 42 -2.76 2.80 -14.91
N LEU A 43 -1.99 1.74 -15.10
CA LEU A 43 -1.32 1.04 -14.00
C LEU A 43 -0.37 1.96 -13.21
N ASN A 44 0.34 2.85 -13.90
CA ASN A 44 1.28 3.80 -13.29
C ASN A 44 0.60 4.83 -12.39
N TYR A 45 -0.70 5.08 -12.50
CA TYR A 45 -1.45 5.90 -11.54
C TYR A 45 -2.21 5.05 -10.53
N PHE A 46 -2.89 4.02 -11.02
CA PHE A 46 -3.77 3.17 -10.21
C PHE A 46 -3.01 2.38 -9.14
N ALA A 47 -1.89 1.74 -9.48
CA ALA A 47 -1.14 0.91 -8.54
C ALA A 47 -0.51 1.74 -7.40
N PRO A 48 0.17 2.88 -7.64
CA PRO A 48 0.69 3.73 -6.57
C PRO A 48 -0.41 4.26 -5.65
N GLN A 49 -1.49 4.79 -6.21
CA GLN A 49 -2.62 5.28 -5.42
C GLN A 49 -3.22 4.14 -4.57
N SER A 50 -3.40 2.96 -5.14
CA SER A 50 -3.92 1.80 -4.41
C SER A 50 -3.00 1.39 -3.26
N SER A 51 -1.69 1.34 -3.47
CA SER A 51 -0.72 1.04 -2.41
C SER A 51 -0.78 2.09 -1.28
N ALA A 52 -0.84 3.38 -1.61
CA ALA A 52 -0.91 4.46 -0.64
C ALA A 52 -2.20 4.41 0.21
N TRP A 53 -3.36 4.25 -0.41
CA TRP A 53 -4.64 4.17 0.30
C TRP A 53 -4.80 2.90 1.14
N LEU A 54 -4.21 1.78 0.72
CA LEU A 54 -4.15 0.58 1.55
C LEU A 54 -3.32 0.80 2.82
N ARG A 55 -2.27 1.64 2.78
CA ARG A 55 -1.48 2.00 3.98
C ARG A 55 -2.26 2.89 4.93
N VAL A 56 -2.96 3.90 4.39
CA VAL A 56 -3.89 4.72 5.18
C VAL A 56 -4.88 3.84 5.92
N PHE A 57 -5.49 2.88 5.22
CA PHE A 57 -6.46 1.96 5.82
C PHE A 57 -5.83 1.07 6.91
N ILE A 58 -4.61 0.57 6.71
CA ILE A 58 -3.90 -0.19 7.75
C ILE A 58 -3.63 0.68 8.98
N SER A 59 -3.18 1.93 8.80
CA SER A 59 -2.98 2.86 9.91
C SER A 59 -4.28 3.16 10.65
N LEU A 60 -5.39 3.34 9.93
CA LEU A 60 -6.72 3.53 10.50
C LEU A 60 -7.17 2.31 11.31
N ASP A 61 -7.05 1.10 10.76
CA ASP A 61 -7.42 -0.15 11.44
C ASP A 61 -6.65 -0.30 12.76
N ARG A 62 -5.34 -0.01 12.76
CA ARG A 62 -4.52 -0.03 13.97
C ARG A 62 -4.93 1.03 14.98
N TYR A 63 -5.23 2.25 14.52
CA TYR A 63 -5.74 3.31 15.37
C TYR A 63 -7.05 2.91 16.06
N LEU A 64 -8.02 2.40 15.31
CA LEU A 64 -9.32 1.96 15.84
C LEU A 64 -9.20 0.78 16.80
N SER A 65 -8.31 -0.17 16.49
CA SER A 65 -8.03 -1.33 17.35
C SER A 65 -7.49 -0.90 18.73
N LEU A 66 -6.64 0.14 18.78
CA LEU A 66 -6.02 0.63 20.01
C LEU A 66 -6.86 1.64 20.78
N SER A 67 -7.67 2.46 20.10
CA SER A 67 -8.54 3.45 20.73
C SER A 67 -9.71 2.83 21.50
N ARG A 68 -9.88 1.50 21.43
CA ARG A 68 -11.00 0.73 22.01
C ARG A 68 -12.38 1.16 21.46
N LEU A 69 -12.40 2.02 20.44
CA LEU A 69 -13.63 2.57 19.88
C LEU A 69 -14.43 1.52 19.10
N HIS A 70 -13.83 0.38 18.74
CA HIS A 70 -14.59 -0.67 18.07
C HIS A 70 -14.04 -2.08 18.24
N ARG A 71 -14.63 -2.86 19.15
CA ARG A 71 -14.82 -4.30 18.95
C ARG A 71 -16.08 -4.40 18.09
N THR A 72 -16.00 -4.85 16.84
CA THR A 72 -16.95 -5.81 16.19
C THR A 72 -17.06 -5.79 14.65
N TRP A 73 -16.69 -4.75 13.88
CA TRP A 73 -16.90 -4.79 12.41
C TRP A 73 -15.62 -4.98 11.55
N PHE A 74 -14.53 -4.25 11.79
CA PHE A 74 -13.29 -4.38 11.01
C PHE A 74 -12.49 -5.66 11.29
N GLY A 75 -12.78 -6.36 12.41
CA GLY A 75 -12.11 -7.63 12.74
C GLY A 75 -12.55 -8.82 11.88
N LYS A 76 -13.63 -8.70 11.10
CA LYS A 76 -14.11 -9.78 10.24
C LYS A 76 -13.40 -9.71 8.88
N SER A 77 -12.76 -10.82 8.49
CA SER A 77 -12.04 -10.94 7.21
C SER A 77 -12.88 -10.56 5.99
N LYS A 78 -14.18 -10.90 6.00
CA LYS A 78 -15.12 -10.51 4.93
C LYS A 78 -15.27 -9.00 4.79
N ASN A 79 -15.36 -8.27 5.91
CA ASN A 79 -15.54 -6.82 5.89
C ASN A 79 -14.27 -6.11 5.39
N ILE A 80 -13.09 -6.60 5.81
CA ILE A 80 -11.81 -6.10 5.29
C ILE A 80 -11.76 -6.26 3.76
N LEU A 81 -12.19 -7.41 3.23
CA LEU A 81 -12.20 -7.64 1.78
C LEU A 81 -13.15 -6.68 1.06
N ILE A 82 -14.34 -6.45 1.61
CA ILE A 82 -15.31 -5.48 1.06
C ILE A 82 -14.68 -4.08 1.03
N ILE A 83 -14.03 -3.65 2.11
CA ILE A 83 -13.40 -2.32 2.17
C ILE A 83 -12.27 -2.20 1.16
N ILE A 84 -11.41 -3.22 1.05
CA ILE A 84 -10.36 -3.26 0.03
C ILE A 84 -10.99 -3.13 -1.36
N ALA A 85 -12.02 -3.93 -1.67
CA ALA A 85 -12.72 -3.86 -2.94
C ALA A 85 -13.33 -2.48 -3.21
N CYS A 86 -13.95 -1.85 -2.21
CA CYS A 86 -14.45 -0.48 -2.32
C CYS A 86 -13.35 0.53 -2.64
N ILE A 87 -12.20 0.47 -1.94
CA ILE A 87 -11.03 1.33 -2.23
C ILE A 87 -10.58 1.10 -3.68
N MET A 88 -10.45 -0.15 -4.10
CA MET A 88 -10.04 -0.48 -5.47
C MET A 88 -11.02 0.06 -6.51
N ILE A 89 -12.33 -0.08 -6.29
CA ILE A 89 -13.36 0.42 -7.20
C ILE A 89 -13.33 1.95 -7.29
N ILE A 90 -13.22 2.65 -6.16
CA ILE A 90 -13.14 4.12 -6.14
C ILE A 90 -11.92 4.60 -6.94
N LEU A 91 -10.75 3.99 -6.71
CA LEU A 91 -9.53 4.35 -7.43
C LEU A 91 -9.57 3.94 -8.90
N LEU A 92 -10.24 2.83 -9.23
CA LEU A 92 -10.46 2.40 -10.62
C LEU A 92 -11.31 3.44 -11.36
N LEU A 93 -12.44 3.86 -10.76
CA LEU A 93 -13.31 4.90 -11.32
C LEU A 93 -12.58 6.23 -11.46
N LEU A 94 -11.80 6.62 -10.45
CA LEU A 94 -11.00 7.85 -10.48
C LEU A 94 -10.01 7.85 -11.66
N ASN A 95 -9.34 6.73 -11.92
CA ASN A 95 -8.34 6.62 -12.99
C ASN A 95 -8.92 6.15 -14.33
N PHE A 96 -10.23 5.88 -14.42
CA PHE A 96 -10.84 5.32 -15.63
C PHE A 96 -10.68 6.23 -16.86
N HIS A 97 -10.72 7.54 -16.66
CA HIS A 97 -10.54 8.52 -17.73
C HIS A 97 -9.18 8.38 -18.47
N ILE A 98 -8.15 7.83 -17.82
CA ILE A 98 -6.83 7.57 -18.42
C ILE A 98 -6.94 6.59 -19.61
N PHE A 99 -7.80 5.58 -19.51
CA PHE A 99 -8.04 4.64 -20.62
C PHE A 99 -8.62 5.31 -21.86
N ILE A 100 -9.34 6.41 -21.70
CA ILE A 100 -10.02 7.09 -22.80
C ILE A 100 -9.07 8.13 -23.41
N VAL A 101 -8.43 8.93 -22.56
CA VAL A 101 -7.82 10.21 -22.95
C VAL A 101 -6.34 10.10 -23.33
N VAL A 102 -5.63 9.10 -22.82
CA VAL A 102 -4.17 8.96 -22.99
C VAL A 102 -3.85 8.07 -24.17
N CYS A 103 -2.70 8.31 -24.79
CA CYS A 103 -2.16 7.57 -25.92
C CYS A 103 -2.96 7.72 -27.22
N TYR A 104 -2.36 8.39 -28.21
CA TYR A 104 -2.97 8.59 -29.53
C TYR A 104 -1.93 8.52 -30.65
N TYR A 105 -2.39 8.24 -31.87
CA TYR A 105 -1.55 8.29 -33.07
C TYR A 105 -1.31 9.73 -33.50
N LYS A 106 -0.04 10.10 -33.64
CA LYS A 106 0.37 11.34 -34.31
C LYS A 106 0.19 11.19 -35.83
N PRO A 107 0.10 12.30 -36.59
CA PRO A 107 -0.02 12.26 -38.06
C PRO A 107 1.11 11.49 -38.76
N ASN A 108 2.28 11.39 -38.13
CA ASN A 108 3.42 10.61 -38.63
C ASN A 108 3.34 9.09 -38.33
N GLY A 109 2.20 8.60 -37.82
CA GLY A 109 2.00 7.20 -37.44
C GLY A 109 2.63 6.78 -36.11
N THR A 110 3.37 7.66 -35.42
CA THR A 110 3.98 7.34 -34.12
C THR A 110 3.00 7.50 -32.96
N ILE A 111 3.14 6.69 -31.91
CA ILE A 111 2.31 6.77 -30.71
C ILE A 111 2.86 7.86 -29.78
N SER A 112 2.01 8.83 -29.43
CA SER A 112 2.27 9.81 -28.37
C SER A 112 1.75 9.30 -27.04
N ILE A 113 2.53 9.37 -25.96
CA ILE A 113 2.10 8.96 -24.60
C ILE A 113 1.31 10.09 -23.89
N GLY A 114 1.18 11.26 -24.53
CA GLY A 114 0.35 12.35 -24.02
C GLY A 114 -1.15 12.11 -24.18
N SER A 115 -1.93 13.10 -23.75
CA SER A 115 -3.36 13.17 -24.06
C SER A 115 -3.61 14.03 -25.30
N TRP A 116 -4.66 13.71 -26.04
CA TRP A 116 -5.15 14.59 -27.12
C TRP A 116 -5.96 15.77 -26.55
N ALA A 117 -6.55 15.61 -25.36
CA ALA A 117 -7.32 16.61 -24.63
C ALA A 117 -6.43 17.47 -23.69
N TYR A 118 -5.35 18.02 -24.24
CA TYR A 118 -4.16 18.61 -23.57
C TYR A 118 -4.41 19.60 -22.41
N VAL A 119 -5.63 20.11 -22.23
CA VAL A 119 -5.99 21.06 -21.16
C VAL A 119 -6.21 20.36 -19.81
N PHE A 120 -6.61 19.08 -19.78
CA PHE A 120 -6.91 18.39 -18.52
C PHE A 120 -5.66 17.78 -17.85
N TYR A 121 -4.65 17.43 -18.63
CA TYR A 121 -3.56 16.55 -18.18
C TYR A 121 -2.52 17.22 -17.25
N PRO A 122 -2.12 18.49 -17.45
CA PRO A 122 -1.26 19.17 -16.47
C PRO A 122 -1.96 19.31 -15.11
N THR A 123 -3.29 19.47 -15.11
CA THR A 123 -4.09 19.53 -13.89
C THR A 123 -4.13 18.17 -13.18
N TRP A 124 -4.08 17.07 -13.94
CA TRP A 124 -4.12 15.72 -13.37
C TRP A 124 -2.89 15.40 -12.53
N ASP A 125 -1.71 15.93 -12.87
CA ASP A 125 -0.51 15.71 -12.05
C ASP A 125 -0.65 16.28 -10.64
N TYR A 126 -1.35 17.40 -10.47
CA TYR A 126 -1.70 17.95 -9.15
C TYR A 126 -2.70 17.08 -8.40
N VAL A 127 -3.71 16.54 -9.11
CA VAL A 127 -4.67 15.60 -8.52
C VAL A 127 -3.95 14.33 -8.08
N ASN A 128 -3.06 13.80 -8.91
CA ASN A 128 -2.24 12.64 -8.59
C ASN A 128 -1.35 12.93 -7.38
N LEU A 129 -0.65 14.07 -7.35
CA LEU A 129 0.14 14.49 -6.20
C LEU A 129 -0.70 14.51 -4.90
N ALA A 130 -1.91 15.08 -4.97
CA ALA A 130 -2.82 15.15 -3.84
C ALA A 130 -3.30 13.76 -3.38
N VAL A 131 -3.78 12.93 -4.31
CA VAL A 131 -4.41 11.63 -4.04
C VAL A 131 -3.40 10.54 -3.69
N TYR A 132 -2.20 10.56 -4.29
CA TYR A 132 -1.15 9.57 -4.07
C TYR A 132 -0.24 9.93 -2.89
N ASN A 133 0.09 11.21 -2.68
CA ASN A 133 1.04 11.62 -1.65
C ASN A 133 0.40 12.43 -0.52
N CYS A 134 -0.12 13.63 -0.80
CA CYS A 134 -0.48 14.59 0.25
C CYS A 134 -1.59 14.07 1.17
N ALA A 135 -2.73 13.64 0.61
CA ALA A 135 -3.86 13.16 1.40
C ALA A 135 -3.54 11.86 2.16
N PRO A 136 -2.96 10.82 1.52
CA PRO A 136 -2.53 9.63 2.25
C PRO A 136 -1.54 9.94 3.38
N PHE A 137 -0.59 10.85 3.16
CA PHE A 137 0.38 11.22 4.18
C PHE A 137 -0.27 11.89 5.39
N ILE A 138 -1.10 12.92 5.18
CA ILE A 138 -1.77 13.63 6.28
C ILE A 138 -2.60 12.65 7.13
N LEU A 139 -3.32 11.75 6.48
CA LEU A 139 -4.10 10.71 7.16
C LEU A 139 -3.20 9.72 7.90
N MET A 140 -2.13 9.21 7.27
CA MET A 140 -1.19 8.29 7.90
C MET A 140 -0.52 8.92 9.13
N VAL A 141 -0.05 10.17 9.05
CA VAL A 141 0.53 10.89 10.20
C VAL A 141 -0.50 11.06 11.31
N THR A 142 -1.72 11.45 10.98
CA THR A 142 -2.80 11.62 11.97
C THR A 142 -3.08 10.32 12.71
N PHE A 143 -3.30 9.23 11.97
CA PHE A 143 -3.59 7.92 12.57
C PHE A 143 -2.39 7.35 13.33
N ASN A 144 -1.19 7.45 12.79
CA ASN A 144 0.03 6.97 13.46
C ASN A 144 0.33 7.78 14.74
N THR A 145 0.08 9.10 14.75
CA THR A 145 0.19 9.93 15.96
C THR A 145 -0.83 9.50 17.01
N GLY A 146 -2.08 9.25 16.60
CA GLY A 146 -3.12 8.71 17.48
C GLY A 146 -2.76 7.35 18.08
N VAL A 147 -2.19 6.45 17.27
CA VAL A 147 -1.67 5.16 17.71
C VAL A 147 -0.59 5.33 18.78
N ILE A 148 0.42 6.17 18.54
CA ILE A 148 1.50 6.43 19.49
C ILE A 148 0.95 7.00 20.79
N TYR A 149 0.06 8.00 20.70
CA TYR A 149 -0.58 8.62 21.85
C TYR A 149 -1.32 7.59 22.71
N HIS A 150 -2.14 6.74 22.11
CA HIS A 150 -2.85 5.68 22.82
C HIS A 150 -1.90 4.65 23.44
N LEU A 151 -0.83 4.26 22.75
CA LEU A 151 0.19 3.34 23.28
C LEU A 151 0.88 3.93 24.52
N ILE A 152 1.24 5.21 24.50
CA ILE A 152 1.85 5.90 25.64
C ILE A 152 0.87 5.98 26.81
N ARG A 153 -0.40 6.34 26.55
CA ARG A 153 -1.43 6.42 27.59
C ARG A 153 -1.69 5.06 28.24
N LEU A 154 -1.85 4.00 27.43
CA LEU A 154 -2.05 2.62 27.92
C LEU A 154 -0.86 2.09 28.72
N ARG A 155 0.36 2.53 28.40
CA ARG A 155 1.58 2.20 29.16
C ARG A 155 1.54 2.77 30.58
N LYS A 156 1.04 4.00 30.75
CA LYS A 156 0.91 4.61 32.08
C LYS A 156 -0.10 3.88 32.98
N THR A 157 -1.09 3.20 32.41
CA THR A 157 -2.22 2.61 33.16
C THR A 157 -2.08 1.09 33.39
N SER A 158 -1.01 0.42 32.95
CA SER A 158 -0.97 -1.05 33.07
C SER A 158 0.42 -1.65 33.01
N THR A 159 0.66 -2.54 33.97
CA THR A 159 1.90 -3.27 34.26
C THR A 159 2.10 -4.55 33.43
N ILE A 160 1.20 -4.88 32.49
CA ILE A 160 1.23 -6.15 31.75
C ILE A 160 2.02 -5.99 30.43
N GLN A 161 3.15 -6.68 30.32
CA GLN A 161 4.26 -6.33 29.43
C GLN A 161 4.30 -7.09 28.08
N ASN A 162 3.70 -8.29 27.96
CA ASN A 162 3.99 -9.19 26.83
C ASN A 162 3.19 -8.94 25.53
N SER A 163 1.86 -8.79 25.57
CA SER A 163 1.07 -8.56 24.33
C SER A 163 1.37 -7.18 23.70
N ARG A 164 1.91 -6.24 24.49
CA ARG A 164 2.15 -4.85 24.09
C ARG A 164 3.41 -4.66 23.26
N ILE A 165 4.43 -5.52 23.44
CA ILE A 165 5.70 -5.45 22.71
C ILE A 165 5.43 -5.66 21.20
N GLN A 166 4.54 -6.59 20.86
CA GLN A 166 4.16 -6.87 19.46
C GLN A 166 3.41 -5.68 18.81
N HIS A 167 2.42 -5.09 19.50
CA HIS A 167 1.70 -3.90 19.00
C HIS A 167 2.61 -2.67 18.83
N ARG A 168 3.60 -2.51 19.70
CA ARG A 168 4.59 -1.42 19.62
C ARG A 168 5.50 -1.58 18.41
N SER A 169 6.05 -2.77 18.19
CA SER A 169 6.90 -3.05 17.02
C SER A 169 6.16 -2.73 15.72
N ILE A 170 4.92 -3.21 15.58
CA ILE A 170 4.06 -2.95 14.41
C ILE A 170 3.79 -1.45 14.19
N SER A 171 3.56 -0.70 15.27
CA SER A 171 3.26 0.74 15.17
C SER A 171 4.49 1.56 14.79
N ILE A 172 5.66 1.23 15.36
CA ILE A 172 6.94 1.85 14.98
C ILE A 172 7.26 1.55 13.50
N THR A 173 7.00 0.33 13.07
CA THR A 173 7.16 -0.09 11.67
C THR A 173 6.30 0.74 10.74
N LEU A 174 5.02 0.94 11.07
CA LEU A 174 4.11 1.76 10.28
C LEU A 174 4.58 3.21 10.20
N VAL A 175 5.10 3.78 11.29
CA VAL A 175 5.68 5.13 11.27
C VAL A 175 6.90 5.18 10.35
N ILE A 176 7.82 4.22 10.47
CA ILE A 176 9.03 4.18 9.63
C ILE A 176 8.66 4.01 8.15
N THR A 177 7.76 3.08 7.81
CA THR A 177 7.38 2.86 6.41
C THR A 177 6.62 4.03 5.81
N THR A 178 5.80 4.73 6.60
CA THR A 178 5.09 5.92 6.13
C THR A 178 6.01 7.12 5.94
N SER A 179 7.01 7.30 6.81
CA SER A 179 8.05 8.31 6.62
C SER A 179 8.94 8.00 5.41
N LEU A 180 9.38 6.75 5.25
CA LEU A 180 10.19 6.32 4.11
C LEU A 180 9.43 6.46 2.79
N PHE A 181 8.13 6.13 2.77
CA PHE A 181 7.26 6.36 1.63
C PHE A 181 7.31 7.83 1.23
N LEU A 182 7.03 8.75 2.15
CA LEU A 182 7.02 10.18 1.84
C LEU A 182 8.35 10.67 1.28
N ILE A 183 9.45 10.38 1.99
CA ILE A 183 10.78 10.90 1.65
C ILE A 183 11.19 10.45 0.25
N MET A 184 10.77 9.25 -0.16
CA MET A 184 11.15 8.67 -1.43
C MET A 184 10.15 8.95 -2.57
N THR A 185 8.86 9.18 -2.30
CA THR A 185 7.84 9.35 -3.35
C THR A 185 7.47 10.81 -3.63
N ILE A 186 7.56 11.71 -2.64
CA ILE A 186 7.22 13.13 -2.84
C ILE A 186 8.19 13.83 -3.80
N PRO A 187 9.52 13.67 -3.71
CA PRO A 187 10.43 14.40 -4.59
C PRO A 187 10.15 14.15 -6.07
N ALA A 188 9.90 12.90 -6.46
CA ALA A 188 9.52 12.53 -7.83
C ALA A 188 8.22 13.21 -8.25
N THR A 189 7.16 13.07 -7.46
CA THR A 189 5.84 13.60 -7.83
C THR A 189 5.78 15.12 -7.85
N VAL A 190 6.50 15.81 -6.96
CA VAL A 190 6.67 17.26 -7.01
C VAL A 190 7.49 17.67 -8.23
N GLY A 191 8.56 16.92 -8.54
CA GLY A 191 9.38 17.11 -9.73
C GLY A 191 8.53 17.08 -11.01
N TYR A 192 7.68 16.07 -11.18
CA TYR A 192 6.80 15.97 -12.34
C TYR A 192 5.69 17.03 -12.36
N ALA A 193 5.08 17.35 -11.21
CA ALA A 193 3.97 18.29 -11.16
C ALA A 193 4.39 19.76 -11.39
N PHE A 194 5.52 20.18 -10.82
CA PHE A 194 5.94 21.58 -10.82
C PHE A 194 7.17 21.86 -11.69
N PHE A 195 8.00 20.86 -11.96
CA PHE A 195 9.28 21.00 -12.65
C PHE A 195 9.37 20.10 -13.88
N SER A 196 8.28 19.94 -14.61
CA SER A 196 8.22 19.11 -15.83
C SER A 196 9.18 19.55 -16.94
N THR A 197 9.68 20.78 -16.90
CA THR A 197 10.71 21.31 -17.81
C THR A 197 12.14 21.14 -17.30
N ALA A 198 12.33 20.53 -16.12
CA ALA A 198 13.66 20.26 -15.58
C ALA A 198 14.43 19.23 -16.43
N SER A 199 15.74 19.16 -16.21
CA SER A 199 16.60 18.17 -16.88
C SER A 199 16.05 16.76 -16.66
N SER A 200 15.95 15.99 -17.74
CA SER A 200 15.50 14.59 -17.72
C SER A 200 16.31 13.75 -16.73
N THR A 201 17.61 14.03 -16.59
CA THR A 201 18.48 13.35 -15.62
C THR A 201 18.01 13.51 -14.18
N ILE A 202 17.55 14.72 -13.80
CA ILE A 202 17.08 14.98 -12.43
C ILE A 202 15.76 14.25 -12.20
N LEU A 203 14.82 14.31 -13.14
CA LEU A 203 13.54 13.62 -13.03
C LEU A 203 13.72 12.09 -12.95
N HIS A 204 14.61 11.52 -13.75
CA HIS A 204 14.94 10.09 -13.68
C HIS A 204 15.61 9.70 -12.36
N LEU A 205 16.46 10.56 -11.78
CA LEU A 205 17.05 10.31 -10.47
C LEU A 205 15.98 10.32 -9.36
N LEU A 206 15.04 11.26 -9.41
CA LEU A 206 13.93 11.33 -8.46
C LEU A 206 13.01 10.10 -8.58
N ASP A 207 12.72 9.67 -9.80
CA ASP A 207 12.00 8.40 -10.03
C ASP A 207 12.75 7.21 -9.47
N ALA A 208 14.08 7.15 -9.63
CA ALA A 208 14.87 6.06 -9.08
C ALA A 208 14.68 5.96 -7.55
N PHE A 209 14.63 7.07 -6.82
CA PHE A 209 14.33 7.06 -5.38
C PHE A 209 12.94 6.49 -5.08
N LEU A 210 11.93 6.91 -5.84
CA LEU A 210 10.57 6.37 -5.72
C LEU A 210 10.55 4.85 -5.92
N TYR A 211 11.19 4.34 -6.96
CA TYR A 211 11.20 2.90 -7.24
C TYR A 211 12.06 2.11 -6.25
N ILE A 212 13.18 2.66 -5.79
CA ILE A 212 14.00 2.06 -4.72
C ILE A 212 13.13 1.81 -3.49
N TYR A 213 12.24 2.74 -3.13
CA TYR A 213 11.32 2.53 -2.02
C TYR A 213 10.39 1.33 -2.24
N HIS A 214 9.81 1.18 -3.44
CA HIS A 214 8.95 0.03 -3.75
C HIS A 214 9.72 -1.30 -3.80
N VAL A 215 11.00 -1.29 -4.19
CA VAL A 215 11.89 -2.45 -4.04
C VAL A 215 12.11 -2.80 -2.58
N LEU A 216 12.42 -1.79 -1.75
CA LEU A 216 12.73 -1.97 -0.34
C LEU A 216 11.50 -2.27 0.52
N SER A 217 10.29 -1.97 0.06
CA SER A 217 9.08 -2.21 0.84
C SER A 217 8.86 -3.71 1.09
N PHE A 218 9.13 -4.57 0.11
CA PHE A 218 9.03 -6.02 0.25
C PHE A 218 9.94 -6.62 1.33
N PRO A 219 11.28 -6.44 1.30
CA PRO A 219 12.16 -6.95 2.34
C PRO A 219 11.87 -6.32 3.69
N LEU A 220 11.46 -5.05 3.73
CA LEU A 220 11.02 -4.41 4.97
C LEU A 220 9.80 -5.15 5.54
N TYR A 221 8.79 -5.48 4.74
CA TYR A 221 7.64 -6.26 5.23
C TYR A 221 8.03 -7.67 5.71
N MET A 222 8.98 -8.32 5.04
CA MET A 222 9.50 -9.63 5.44
C MET A 222 10.24 -9.60 6.79
N ILE A 223 11.02 -8.54 7.03
CA ILE A 223 11.77 -8.37 8.27
C ILE A 223 10.83 -8.01 9.42
N THR A 224 9.86 -7.14 9.17
CA THR A 224 9.13 -6.51 10.27
C THR A 224 7.80 -7.16 10.63
N PHE A 225 7.18 -7.94 9.74
CA PHE A 225 5.90 -8.59 10.01
C PHE A 225 6.02 -10.12 10.03
N ASP A 226 6.05 -10.69 11.24
CA ASP A 226 6.12 -12.15 11.44
C ASP A 226 4.96 -12.90 10.77
N GLU A 227 3.75 -12.33 10.80
CA GLU A 227 2.58 -12.92 10.12
C GLU A 227 2.77 -12.98 8.61
N PHE A 228 3.31 -11.91 8.01
CA PHE A 228 3.59 -11.84 6.59
C PHE A 228 4.65 -12.87 6.19
N ARG A 229 5.74 -12.95 6.97
CA ARG A 229 6.81 -13.93 6.76
C ARG A 229 6.28 -15.36 6.83
N ARG A 230 5.46 -15.69 7.84
CA ARG A 230 4.86 -17.02 7.99
C ARG A 230 3.95 -17.37 6.81
N ASP A 231 3.11 -16.43 6.39
CA ASP A 231 2.19 -16.64 5.28
C ASP A 231 2.93 -16.80 3.94
N PHE A 232 3.99 -16.02 3.72
CA PHE A 232 4.85 -16.12 2.54
C PHE A 232 5.55 -17.47 2.46
N PHE A 233 6.17 -17.91 3.56
CA PHE A 233 6.79 -19.24 3.59
C PHE A 233 5.76 -20.37 3.45
N ALA A 234 4.57 -20.24 4.02
CA ALA A 234 3.49 -21.22 3.82
C ALA A 234 3.07 -21.32 2.34
N MET A 235 3.06 -20.19 1.62
CA MET A 235 2.77 -20.16 0.17
C MET A 235 3.87 -20.85 -0.65
N ILE A 236 5.14 -20.62 -0.31
CA ILE A 236 6.28 -21.24 -1.02
C ILE A 236 6.42 -22.72 -0.70
N THR A 237 6.27 -23.09 0.57
CA THR A 237 6.46 -24.48 1.03
C THR A 237 5.21 -25.34 0.88
N CYS A 238 4.10 -24.76 0.39
CA CYS A 238 2.78 -25.40 0.27
C CYS A 238 2.30 -26.11 1.54
N LYS A 239 2.84 -25.78 2.72
CA LYS A 239 2.38 -26.33 4.00
C LYS A 239 1.13 -25.58 4.42
N THR A 240 -0.03 -26.15 4.09
CA THR A 240 -1.33 -25.66 4.55
C THR A 240 -1.34 -25.59 6.07
N ASN A 241 -1.45 -24.37 6.60
CA ASN A 241 -1.40 -24.11 8.03
C ASN A 241 -2.73 -24.53 8.69
N ASN A 242 -2.83 -25.79 9.06
CA ASN A 242 -4.04 -26.43 9.60
C ASN A 242 -4.39 -26.01 11.06
N GLN A 243 -3.83 -24.89 11.56
CA GLN A 243 -3.89 -24.53 12.99
C GLN A 243 -4.82 -23.35 13.35
N ARG A 244 -5.68 -22.85 12.45
CA ARG A 244 -6.64 -21.79 12.82
C ARG A 244 -7.92 -22.29 13.55
N GLY A 245 -8.03 -23.59 13.85
CA GLY A 245 -9.21 -24.19 14.52
C GLY A 245 -9.05 -24.61 15.98
N ALA A 246 -7.84 -24.56 16.57
CA ALA A 246 -7.58 -25.21 17.87
C ALA A 246 -7.11 -24.23 18.96
N THR A 247 -7.98 -23.32 19.41
CA THR A 247 -7.88 -22.60 20.69
C THR A 247 -9.28 -21.97 20.91
N GLN A 248 -10.09 -22.22 21.93
CA GLN A 248 -9.85 -22.65 23.30
C GLN A 248 -11.24 -22.99 23.89
N ILE A 249 -11.61 -24.27 24.06
CA ILE A 249 -12.66 -24.64 25.03
C ILE A 249 -11.89 -25.13 26.25
N GLN A 250 -11.61 -24.21 27.18
CA GLN A 250 -11.30 -24.61 28.56
C GLN A 250 -12.62 -25.07 29.18
N THR A 251 -12.87 -26.37 29.13
CA THR A 251 -13.82 -27.02 30.02
C THR A 251 -13.29 -26.85 31.43
N VAL A 252 -13.91 -25.95 32.19
CA VAL A 252 -13.74 -25.85 33.64
C VAL A 252 -14.36 -27.11 34.24
N THR A 253 -13.52 -28.07 34.59
CA THR A 253 -13.91 -29.23 35.41
C THR A 253 -14.15 -28.72 36.83
N VAL A 254 -15.42 -28.61 37.23
CA VAL A 254 -15.82 -28.40 38.62
C VAL A 254 -15.62 -29.73 39.36
N PRO A 255 -14.82 -29.80 40.44
CA PRO A 255 -14.74 -30.99 41.26
C PRO A 255 -15.98 -31.10 42.16
N ASN A 256 -16.79 -32.13 41.93
CA ASN A 256 -17.84 -32.55 42.85
C ASN A 256 -17.18 -33.20 44.09
N THR A 257 -17.00 -32.42 45.16
CA THR A 257 -16.82 -32.98 46.50
C THR A 257 -18.20 -33.22 47.12
N LEU A 258 -18.76 -34.41 46.89
CA LEU A 258 -19.86 -34.92 47.70
C LEU A 258 -19.25 -35.50 48.99
N ASN A 259 -19.31 -34.72 50.07
CA ASN A 259 -19.01 -35.20 51.41
C ASN A 259 -20.16 -36.10 51.87
N THR A 260 -19.90 -37.40 51.90
CA THR A 260 -20.57 -38.33 52.80
C THR A 260 -20.13 -38.04 54.23
N LYS A 261 -21.09 -37.95 55.16
CA LYS A 261 -20.83 -38.26 56.55
C LYS A 261 -21.97 -39.11 57.14
N PRO A 262 -21.61 -40.04 58.05
CA PRO A 262 -22.45 -41.12 58.56
C PRO A 262 -23.50 -40.68 59.57
#